data_AF-A0A0K8Q659-F1
#
_entry.id   AF-A0A0K8Q659-F1
#
_cell.length_a   1.000
_cell.length_b   1.000
_cell.length_c   1.000
_cell.angle_alpha   90.00
_cell.angle_beta   90.00
_cell.angle_gamma   90.00
#
_symmetry.space_group_name_H-M   'P 1'
#
loop_
_entity.id
_entity.type
_entity.pdbx_description
1 polymer ?
#
loop_
_entity_poly.entity_id
_entity_poly.type
_entity_poly.pdbx_seq_one_letter_code
_entity_poly.pdbx_strand_id
1 'polypeptide(L)'
;MNRYERDEHARRLCLAHYGTNCAACGFSFEMVYGEIGKDFIHVHHVVPVAELGSGYELDPITDLVPLCANCHAMAHRGVTTPRTPSELRRIIGAAGYLQGQVLESAELEALRNARRIMGATSD
;
A
#
# COMPACT_ATOMS: atom_id res chain seq x y z
N MET A 1 6.42 1.80 -9.44
CA MET A 1 6.43 3.27 -9.20
C MET A 1 6.91 3.97 -10.45
N ASN A 2 6.27 5.06 -10.84
CA ASN A 2 6.64 5.84 -12.04
C ASN A 2 7.24 7.22 -11.64
N ARG A 3 7.69 8.00 -12.63
CA ARG A 3 8.27 9.33 -12.40
C ARG A 3 7.27 10.35 -11.81
N TYR A 4 6.00 10.22 -12.14
CA TYR A 4 4.93 11.14 -11.72
C TYR A 4 4.56 10.99 -10.25
N GLU A 5 4.67 9.76 -9.71
CA GLU A 5 4.50 9.47 -8.28
C GLU A 5 5.56 10.14 -7.38
N ARG A 6 6.60 10.75 -7.98
CA ARG A 6 7.69 11.45 -7.29
C ARG A 6 7.67 12.96 -7.49
N ASP A 7 6.68 13.49 -8.23
CA ASP A 7 6.53 14.93 -8.41
C ASP A 7 5.94 15.57 -7.15
N GLU A 8 6.72 16.40 -6.46
CA GLU A 8 6.31 17.04 -5.20
C GLU A 8 5.16 18.03 -5.38
N HIS A 9 5.10 18.73 -6.53
CA HIS A 9 4.06 19.70 -6.80
C HIS A 9 2.73 19.00 -7.06
N ALA A 10 2.73 18.01 -7.95
CA ALA A 10 1.56 17.18 -8.22
C ALA A 10 1.09 16.46 -6.95
N ARG A 11 2.02 15.92 -6.16
CA ARG A 11 1.70 15.32 -4.87
C ARG A 11 0.97 16.30 -3.96
N ARG A 12 1.49 17.53 -3.81
CA ARG A 12 0.86 18.55 -2.96
C ARG A 12 -0.55 18.88 -3.42
N LEU A 13 -0.79 19.02 -4.72
CA LEU A 13 -2.10 19.29 -5.28
C LEU A 13 -3.08 18.13 -5.04
N CYS A 14 -2.63 16.89 -5.28
CA CYS A 14 -3.40 15.67 -5.01
C CYS A 14 -3.84 15.61 -3.53
N LEU A 15 -2.90 15.80 -2.60
CA LEU A 15 -3.23 15.75 -1.17
C LEU A 15 -4.09 16.93 -0.70
N ALA A 16 -3.91 18.12 -1.28
CA ALA A 16 -4.78 19.25 -0.97
C ALA A 16 -6.23 18.99 -1.37
N HIS A 17 -6.46 18.22 -2.43
CA HIS A 17 -7.79 17.85 -2.90
C HIS A 17 -8.38 16.65 -2.15
N TYR A 18 -7.63 15.57 -2.02
CA TYR A 18 -8.13 14.29 -1.49
C TYR A 18 -7.87 14.06 0.00
N GLY A 19 -6.99 14.83 0.63
CA GLY A 19 -6.50 14.60 1.98
C GLY A 19 -5.50 13.44 2.08
N THR A 20 -5.30 12.95 3.31
CA THR A 20 -4.25 11.97 3.67
C THR A 20 -4.78 10.57 3.99
N ASN A 21 -6.03 10.29 3.62
CA ASN A 21 -6.63 8.96 3.79
C ASN A 21 -6.31 8.09 2.58
N CYS A 22 -5.96 6.83 2.82
CA CYS A 22 -5.73 5.86 1.74
C CYS A 22 -7.02 5.63 0.94
N ALA A 23 -6.99 5.92 -0.36
CA ALA A 23 -8.13 5.72 -1.26
C ALA A 23 -8.56 4.24 -1.39
N ALA A 24 -7.67 3.29 -1.06
CA ALA A 24 -8.01 1.87 -1.06
C ALA A 24 -8.59 1.40 0.28
N CYS A 25 -7.82 1.46 1.37
CA CYS A 25 -8.20 0.85 2.65
C CYS A 25 -8.72 1.84 3.71
N GLY A 26 -8.72 3.15 3.43
CA GLY A 26 -9.14 4.18 4.38
C GLY A 26 -8.12 4.49 5.50
N PHE A 27 -6.99 3.77 5.56
CA PHE A 27 -5.95 4.02 6.56
C PHE A 27 -5.41 5.45 6.49
N SER A 28 -5.23 6.07 7.65
CA SER A 28 -4.62 7.39 7.81
C SER A 28 -3.48 7.31 8.82
N PHE A 29 -2.27 7.69 8.39
CA PHE A 29 -1.11 7.69 9.28
C PHE A 29 -1.26 8.71 10.40
N GLU A 30 -1.79 9.89 10.11
CA GLU A 30 -2.01 10.93 11.11
C GLU A 30 -3.03 10.51 12.17
N MET A 31 -4.13 9.87 11.76
CA MET A 31 -5.12 9.39 12.73
C MET A 31 -4.59 8.26 13.63
N VAL A 32 -3.67 7.42 13.13
CA VAL A 32 -3.16 6.26 13.86
C VAL A 32 -1.90 6.56 14.67
N TYR A 33 -1.00 7.40 14.12
CA TYR A 33 0.31 7.69 14.70
C TYR A 33 0.45 9.12 15.21
N GLY A 34 -0.56 9.97 15.03
CA GLY A 34 -0.51 11.38 15.42
C GLY A 34 0.44 12.19 14.52
N GLU A 35 1.11 13.19 15.12
CA GLU A 35 1.89 14.18 14.37
C GLU A 35 2.99 13.56 13.49
N ILE A 36 3.62 12.46 13.92
CA ILE A 36 4.66 11.80 13.11
C ILE A 36 4.12 11.18 11.81
N GLY A 37 2.80 10.96 11.73
CA GLY A 37 2.11 10.44 10.56
C GLY A 37 1.52 11.54 9.67
N LYS A 38 1.62 12.81 10.06
CA LYS A 38 1.11 13.94 9.30
C LYS A 38 1.77 14.02 7.94
N ASP A 39 0.95 14.20 6.90
CA ASP A 39 1.35 14.19 5.49
C ASP A 39 2.12 12.93 5.04
N PHE A 40 2.28 11.91 5.90
CA PHE A 40 3.00 10.68 5.57
C PHE A 40 2.08 9.74 4.80
N ILE A 41 1.98 9.99 3.50
CA ILE A 41 1.25 9.15 2.55
C ILE A 41 1.89 9.22 1.16
N HIS A 42 1.77 8.14 0.39
CA HIS A 42 2.24 8.09 -0.99
C HIS A 42 1.12 8.49 -1.95
N VAL A 43 1.50 9.02 -3.11
CA VAL A 43 0.59 9.19 -4.24
C VAL A 43 0.81 8.08 -5.25
N HIS A 44 -0.29 7.61 -5.84
CA HIS A 44 -0.30 6.55 -6.82
C HIS A 44 -0.88 7.06 -8.12
N HIS A 45 -0.20 6.78 -9.23
CA HIS A 45 -0.68 7.17 -10.55
C HIS A 45 -1.60 6.07 -11.13
N VAL A 46 -2.85 6.42 -11.40
CA VAL A 46 -3.90 5.46 -11.74
C VAL A 46 -4.08 5.24 -13.24
N VAL A 47 -3.50 6.12 -14.08
CA VAL A 47 -3.57 6.00 -15.54
C VAL A 47 -2.39 5.15 -16.04
N PRO A 48 -2.61 4.04 -16.77
CA PRO A 48 -1.51 3.24 -17.29
C PRO A 48 -0.58 4.07 -18.18
N VAL A 49 0.72 4.02 -17.89
CA VAL A 49 1.74 4.80 -18.63
C VAL A 49 1.73 4.48 -20.14
N ALA A 50 1.31 3.26 -20.51
CA ALA A 50 1.18 2.82 -21.90
C ALA A 50 0.10 3.57 -22.70
N GLU A 51 -0.83 4.24 -22.02
CA GLU A 51 -1.91 5.03 -22.64
C GLU A 51 -1.52 6.51 -22.79
N LEU A 52 -0.33 6.90 -22.31
CA LEU A 52 0.12 8.29 -22.31
C LEU A 52 0.81 8.63 -23.64
N GLY A 53 0.12 9.37 -24.51
CA GLY A 53 0.65 9.86 -25.78
C GLY A 53 1.77 10.90 -25.63
N SER A 54 2.43 11.22 -26.75
CA SER A 54 3.43 12.29 -26.83
C SER A 54 2.77 13.66 -26.66
N GLY A 55 2.66 14.12 -25.41
CA GLY A 55 1.92 15.33 -25.05
C GLY A 55 1.07 15.20 -23.79
N TYR A 56 1.10 14.03 -23.14
CA TYR A 56 0.45 13.86 -21.85
C TYR A 56 1.01 14.82 -20.79
N GLU A 57 0.09 15.58 -20.20
CA GLU A 57 0.31 16.42 -19.04
C GLU A 57 -0.41 15.77 -17.86
N LEU A 58 0.31 15.62 -16.75
CA LEU A 58 -0.22 15.02 -15.53
C LEU A 58 -1.26 15.96 -14.91
N ASP A 59 -2.49 15.48 -14.73
CA ASP A 59 -3.48 16.15 -13.87
C ASP A 59 -3.45 15.50 -12.48
N PRO A 60 -2.98 16.20 -11.44
CA PRO A 60 -2.86 15.64 -10.10
C PRO A 60 -4.18 15.24 -9.45
N ILE A 61 -5.31 15.76 -9.95
CA ILE A 61 -6.64 15.45 -9.42
C ILE A 61 -7.17 14.19 -10.09
N THR A 62 -7.07 14.04 -11.40
CA THR A 62 -7.63 12.87 -12.09
C THR A 62 -6.69 11.67 -12.10
N ASP A 63 -5.38 11.92 -12.08
CA ASP A 63 -4.39 10.90 -12.38
C ASP A 63 -3.66 10.38 -11.14
N LEU A 64 -3.75 11.08 -10.01
CA LEU A 64 -3.13 10.71 -8.75
C LEU A 64 -4.16 10.48 -7.65
N VAL A 65 -3.88 9.49 -6.81
CA VAL A 65 -4.67 9.20 -5.60
C VAL A 65 -3.76 8.91 -4.40
N PRO A 66 -4.15 9.29 -3.18
CA PRO A 66 -3.39 8.94 -1.98
C PRO A 66 -3.53 7.44 -1.64
N LEU A 67 -2.42 6.76 -1.38
CA LEU A 67 -2.38 5.39 -0.88
C LEU A 67 -1.40 5.27 0.30
N CYS A 68 -1.76 4.48 1.32
CA CYS A 68 -0.83 4.14 2.40
C CYS A 68 0.35 3.30 1.88
N ALA A 69 1.46 3.25 2.62
CA ALA A 69 2.67 2.54 2.20
C ALA A 69 2.40 1.08 1.79
N ASN A 70 1.55 0.37 2.52
CA ASN A 70 1.20 -1.02 2.23
C ASN A 70 0.37 -1.16 0.95
N CYS A 71 -0.69 -0.35 0.80
CA CYS A 71 -1.53 -0.38 -0.41
C CYS A 71 -0.74 0.05 -1.65
N HIS A 72 0.12 1.05 -1.53
CA HIS A 72 0.99 1.51 -2.62
C HIS A 72 1.96 0.41 -3.05
N ALA A 73 2.61 -0.27 -2.10
CA ALA A 73 3.45 -1.42 -2.40
C ALA A 73 2.67 -2.54 -3.12
N MET A 74 1.44 -2.84 -2.67
CA MET A 74 0.60 -3.87 -3.29
C MET A 74 0.06 -3.47 -4.68
N ALA A 75 -0.12 -2.16 -4.94
CA ALA A 75 -0.49 -1.65 -6.26
C ALA A 75 0.56 -2.05 -7.31
N HIS A 76 1.84 -1.99 -6.95
CA HIS A 76 2.97 -2.28 -7.86
C HIS A 76 3.48 -3.73 -7.78
N ARG A 77 3.03 -4.54 -6.81
CA ARG A 77 3.59 -5.87 -6.56
C ARG A 77 3.22 -6.87 -7.66
N GLY A 78 4.24 -7.35 -8.38
CA GLY A 78 4.12 -8.49 -9.31
C GLY A 78 3.28 -8.21 -10.56
N VAL A 79 3.17 -6.94 -10.95
CA VAL A 79 2.39 -6.50 -12.11
C VAL A 79 3.18 -5.50 -12.94
N THR A 80 2.96 -5.48 -14.26
CA THR A 80 3.51 -4.48 -15.17
C THR A 80 2.69 -3.20 -15.15
N THR A 81 1.36 -3.33 -15.15
CA THR A 81 0.41 -2.24 -14.94
C THR A 81 0.01 -2.20 -13.46
N PRO A 82 0.23 -1.10 -12.75
CA PRO A 82 -0.17 -1.00 -11.35
C PRO A 82 -1.67 -1.17 -11.15
N ARG A 83 -2.06 -1.79 -10.03
CA ARG A 83 -3.46 -1.99 -9.68
C ARG A 83 -4.11 -0.69 -9.22
N THR A 84 -5.33 -0.48 -9.66
CA THR A 84 -6.20 0.62 -9.24
C THR A 84 -6.64 0.49 -7.77
N PRO A 85 -7.05 1.59 -7.10
CA PRO A 85 -7.65 1.53 -5.77
C PRO A 85 -8.87 0.59 -5.69
N SER A 86 -9.68 0.52 -6.76
CA SER A 86 -10.83 -0.39 -6.85
C SER A 86 -10.40 -1.86 -6.82
N GLU A 87 -9.33 -2.21 -7.51
CA GLU A 87 -8.78 -3.57 -7.48
C GLU A 87 -8.23 -3.91 -6.09
N LEU A 88 -7.50 -2.98 -5.47
CA LEU A 88 -7.01 -3.17 -4.10
C LEU A 88 -8.16 -3.37 -3.11
N ARG A 89 -9.22 -2.58 -3.19
CA ARG A 89 -10.43 -2.75 -2.36
C ARG A 89 -11.03 -4.15 -2.50
N ARG A 90 -11.13 -4.66 -3.73
CA ARG A 90 -11.63 -6.03 -3.98
C ARG A 90 -10.72 -7.09 -3.38
N ILE A 91 -9.40 -6.96 -3.56
CA ILE A 91 -8.42 -7.90 -3.00
C ILE A 91 -8.50 -7.92 -1.47
N ILE A 92 -8.53 -6.74 -0.84
CA ILE A 92 -8.62 -6.61 0.62
C ILE A 92 -9.94 -7.22 1.13
N GLY A 93 -11.07 -6.92 0.49
CA GLY A 93 -12.36 -7.47 0.87
C GLY A 93 -12.45 -8.99 0.70
N ALA A 94 -11.73 -9.56 -0.28
CA ALA A 94 -11.72 -11.00 -0.54
C ALA A 94 -10.74 -11.79 0.35
N ALA A 95 -9.68 -11.15 0.86
CA ALA A 95 -8.63 -11.82 1.62
C ALA A 95 -9.11 -12.39 2.97
N GLY A 96 -10.24 -11.90 3.50
CA GLY A 96 -10.83 -12.39 4.74
C GLY A 96 -9.85 -12.33 5.91
N TYR A 97 -9.99 -13.27 6.86
CA TYR A 97 -9.04 -13.48 7.94
C TYR A 97 -8.19 -14.71 7.61
N LEU A 98 -6.92 -14.70 8.04
CA LEU A 98 -6.12 -15.94 8.10
C LEU A 98 -6.91 -16.94 8.93
N GLN A 99 -7.46 -17.96 8.28
CA GLN A 99 -7.98 -19.10 9.01
C GLN A 99 -6.79 -19.73 9.71
N GLY A 100 -6.87 -19.90 11.04
CA GLY A 100 -5.80 -20.54 11.79
C GLY A 100 -5.53 -21.92 11.18
N GLN A 101 -4.41 -22.05 10.48
CA GLN A 101 -4.01 -23.33 9.91
C GLN A 101 -3.38 -24.17 11.03
N VAL A 102 -3.74 -25.45 11.07
CA VAL A 102 -2.96 -26.42 11.85
C VAL A 102 -1.57 -26.43 11.24
N LEU A 103 -0.56 -26.06 12.02
CA LEU A 103 0.80 -25.91 11.53
C LEU A 103 1.31 -27.25 10.98
N GLU A 104 1.83 -27.22 9.75
CA GLU A 104 2.52 -28.34 9.17
C GLU A 104 3.82 -28.63 9.94
N SER A 105 4.37 -29.84 9.77
CA SER A 105 5.54 -30.29 10.53
C SER A 105 6.73 -29.32 10.43
N ALA A 106 6.94 -28.72 9.26
CA ALA A 106 7.99 -27.72 9.02
C ALA A 106 7.74 -26.40 9.77
N GLU A 107 6.48 -25.98 9.90
CA GLU A 107 6.11 -24.75 10.60
C GLU A 107 6.24 -24.92 12.12
N LEU A 108 5.90 -26.10 12.64
CA LEU A 108 6.16 -26.48 14.03
C LEU A 108 7.66 -26.49 14.36
N GLU A 109 8.49 -26.99 13.43
CA GLU A 109 9.94 -26.96 13.58
C GLU A 109 10.49 -25.52 13.59
N ALA A 110 10.02 -24.68 12.67
CA ALA A 110 10.37 -23.26 12.64
C ALA A 110 10.01 -22.56 13.96
N LEU A 111 8.83 -22.85 14.52
CA LEU A 111 8.41 -22.30 15.81
C LEU A 111 9.30 -22.79 16.97
N ARG A 112 9.67 -24.07 16.99
CA ARG A 112 10.59 -24.63 17.99
C ARG A 112 11.96 -23.98 17.92
N ASN A 113 12.49 -23.79 16.71
CA ASN A 113 13.78 -23.13 16.49
C ASN A 113 13.73 -21.67 16.95
N ALA A 114 12.65 -20.94 16.64
CA ALA A 114 12.45 -19.57 17.12
C ALA A 114 12.42 -19.48 18.66
N ARG A 115 11.69 -20.40 19.34
CA ARG A 115 11.65 -20.45 20.81
C ARG A 115 13.02 -20.70 21.42
N ARG A 116 13.81 -21.60 20.83
CA ARG A 116 15.20 -21.86 21.25
C ARG A 116 16.08 -20.61 21.10
N ILE A 117 15.98 -19.89 19.99
CA ILE A 117 16.76 -18.65 19.74
C ILE A 117 16.38 -17.56 20.75
N MET A 118 15.08 -17.41 21.05
CA MET A 118 14.59 -16.40 21.98
C MET A 118 14.86 -16.74 23.46
N GLY A 119 15.51 -17.87 23.77
CA GLY A 119 15.79 -18.29 25.14
C GLY A 119 14.53 -18.64 25.94
N ALA A 120 13.39 -18.84 25.28
CA ALA A 120 12.18 -19.31 25.91
C ALA A 120 12.33 -20.80 26.20
N THR A 121 12.79 -21.14 27.39
CA THR A 121 12.75 -22.51 27.90
C THR A 121 11.28 -22.92 28.00
N SER A 122 10.95 -24.06 27.40
CA SER A 122 9.64 -24.70 27.57
C SER A 122 9.41 -24.93 29.07
N ASP A 123 8.33 -24.36 29.61
CA ASP A 123 7.74 -24.88 30.85
C ASP A 123 7.29 -26.34 30.66
#